data_AF-A0A109RNF1-F1
#
_entry.id   AF-A0A109RNF1-F1
#
_cell.length_a   1.000
_cell.length_b   1.000
_cell.length_c   1.000
_cell.angle_alpha   90.00
_cell.angle_beta   90.00
_cell.angle_gamma   90.00
#
_symmetry.space_group_name_H-M   'P 1'
#
loop_
_entity.id
_entity.type
_entity.pdbx_description
1 polymer ?
#
loop_
_entity_poly.entity_id
_entity_poly.type
_entity_poly.pdbx_seq_one_letter_code
_entity_poly.pdbx_strand_id
1 'polypeptide(L)'
;MKKSILNIGVPITLLIIAIFIIGPACTGDPDEYSYNWWPDTDLDGFGDSYENPVVATNNNAPSNYVRDNSDCDDSNATIYPEATEIPDNTIDEDCNDLYGYTFYADKDGDGFGAGSPVILDLDLGANTPDNYATNDADCDDDNAAINPLADEIAGNGIDDNCDGNIDVVEYYIDADGDGYGSTAFAAAQGVTNNIDCDDTNDEIHPYAQEKNNGIDDDCDGLIDEGY
;
A
#
# COMPACT_ATOMS: atom_id res chain seq x y z
N MET A 1 -25.22 -62.57 -72.94
CA MET A 1 -24.21 -63.57 -73.36
C MET A 1 -22.89 -62.81 -73.46
N LYS A 2 -21.84 -63.04 -72.68
CA LYS A 2 -21.08 -64.27 -72.42
C LYS A 2 -20.30 -64.07 -71.12
N LYS A 3 -20.26 -65.09 -70.26
CA LYS A 3 -19.21 -65.23 -69.24
C LYS A 3 -17.88 -65.44 -69.96
N SER A 4 -16.80 -64.84 -69.47
CA SER A 4 -15.47 -65.41 -69.65
C SER A 4 -14.69 -65.27 -68.35
N ILE A 5 -14.41 -66.44 -67.78
CA ILE A 5 -13.55 -66.68 -66.64
C ILE A 5 -12.14 -66.86 -67.22
N LEU A 6 -11.14 -66.19 -66.67
CA LEU A 6 -9.75 -66.59 -66.92
C LEU A 6 -9.05 -66.81 -65.58
N ASN A 7 -8.54 -68.02 -65.45
CA ASN A 7 -7.94 -68.61 -64.27
C ASN A 7 -6.43 -68.37 -64.26
N ILE A 8 -5.92 -68.08 -63.06
CA ILE A 8 -4.69 -68.60 -62.45
C ILE A 8 -3.34 -68.18 -63.04
N GLY A 9 -2.55 -67.57 -62.15
CA GLY A 9 -1.10 -67.49 -62.22
C GLY A 9 -0.54 -66.66 -61.08
N VAL A 10 -0.48 -67.22 -59.86
CA VAL A 10 0.29 -66.65 -58.75
C VAL A 10 1.74 -67.12 -58.91
N PRO A 11 2.74 -66.23 -59.05
CA PRO A 11 4.11 -66.57 -58.73
C PRO A 11 4.41 -66.11 -57.30
N ILE A 12 4.55 -67.11 -56.42
CA ILE A 12 5.21 -66.96 -55.12
C ILE A 12 6.70 -66.75 -55.41
N THR A 13 7.16 -65.51 -55.34
CA THR A 13 8.58 -65.17 -55.15
C THR A 13 8.68 -64.05 -54.12
N LEU A 14 8.72 -64.49 -52.85
CA LEU A 14 9.64 -64.05 -51.81
C LEU A 14 10.48 -62.79 -52.16
N LEU A 15 10.21 -61.65 -51.50
CA LEU A 15 11.18 -61.03 -50.59
C LEU A 15 10.54 -59.85 -49.85
N ILE A 16 10.56 -59.97 -48.53
CA ILE A 16 10.24 -58.95 -47.54
C ILE A 16 11.15 -57.75 -47.77
N ILE A 17 10.58 -56.59 -48.12
CA ILE A 17 11.13 -55.30 -47.71
C ILE A 17 9.94 -54.49 -47.19
N ALA A 18 9.53 -54.79 -45.97
CA ALA A 18 8.96 -53.76 -45.12
C ALA A 18 10.08 -52.73 -44.96
N ILE A 19 9.96 -51.61 -45.67
CA ILE A 19 10.78 -50.44 -45.41
C ILE A 19 10.36 -49.99 -44.00
N PHE A 20 11.10 -50.51 -43.02
CA PHE A 20 11.23 -49.88 -41.72
C PHE A 20 11.86 -48.52 -42.00
N ILE A 21 11.02 -47.50 -42.15
CA ILE A 21 11.43 -46.12 -41.91
C ILE A 21 11.64 -46.05 -40.39
N ILE A 22 12.77 -46.58 -39.92
CA ILE A 22 13.37 -46.09 -38.70
C ILE A 22 13.88 -44.70 -39.10
N GLY A 23 13.04 -43.69 -38.90
CA GLY A 23 13.55 -42.34 -38.70
C GLY A 23 14.61 -42.40 -37.58
N PRO A 24 15.52 -41.42 -37.49
CA PRO A 24 16.40 -41.34 -36.33
C PRO A 24 15.51 -41.46 -35.10
N ALA A 25 15.78 -42.49 -34.29
CA ALA A 25 15.06 -42.73 -33.08
C ALA A 25 14.92 -41.39 -32.34
N CYS A 26 13.69 -40.98 -32.05
CA CYS A 26 13.46 -40.14 -30.90
C CYS A 26 13.91 -41.00 -29.72
N THR A 27 15.16 -40.82 -29.28
CA THR A 27 15.75 -41.51 -28.12
C THR A 27 15.37 -40.82 -26.81
N GLY A 28 14.41 -39.90 -26.84
CA GLY A 28 13.77 -39.42 -25.62
C GLY A 28 12.79 -40.47 -25.15
N ASP A 29 12.97 -40.95 -23.93
CA ASP A 29 11.93 -41.68 -23.22
C ASP A 29 10.71 -40.73 -23.11
N PRO A 30 9.54 -41.06 -23.70
CA PRO A 30 8.36 -40.21 -23.64
C PRO A 30 7.83 -40.00 -22.21
N ASP A 31 8.37 -40.72 -21.22
CA ASP A 31 8.00 -40.67 -19.81
C ASP A 31 9.11 -40.13 -18.88
N GLU A 32 10.17 -39.46 -19.40
CA GLU A 32 11.19 -38.84 -18.54
C GLU A 32 10.64 -37.55 -17.89
N TYR A 33 9.99 -37.72 -16.74
CA TYR A 33 9.53 -36.62 -15.91
C TYR A 33 10.72 -35.83 -15.35
N SER A 34 10.81 -34.55 -15.73
CA SER A 34 11.68 -33.58 -15.07
C SER A 34 10.89 -32.77 -14.06
N TYR A 35 11.49 -32.50 -12.91
CA TYR A 35 10.96 -31.67 -11.84
C TYR A 35 11.83 -30.43 -11.68
N ASN A 36 11.19 -29.30 -11.40
CA ASN A 36 11.85 -28.06 -11.00
C ASN A 36 11.88 -28.00 -9.48
N TRP A 37 13.03 -27.61 -8.93
CA TRP A 37 13.27 -27.48 -7.50
C TRP A 37 13.91 -26.12 -7.24
N TRP A 38 13.32 -25.32 -6.35
CA TRP A 38 13.85 -24.02 -5.93
C TRP A 38 14.54 -24.15 -4.59
N PRO A 39 15.63 -23.37 -4.34
CA PRO A 39 16.26 -23.31 -3.01
C PRO A 39 15.21 -22.96 -1.95
N ASP A 40 15.35 -23.57 -0.78
CA ASP A 40 14.57 -23.32 0.43
C ASP A 40 15.60 -23.11 1.55
N THR A 41 16.10 -21.89 1.67
CA THR A 41 17.28 -21.58 2.51
C THR A 41 16.89 -21.45 3.98
N ASP A 42 15.71 -20.92 4.28
CA ASP A 42 15.21 -20.72 5.63
C ASP A 42 14.31 -21.84 6.18
N LEU A 43 13.92 -22.79 5.32
CA LEU A 43 13.23 -24.04 5.66
C LEU A 43 11.77 -23.85 6.09
N ASP A 44 11.05 -22.88 5.53
CA ASP A 44 9.62 -22.73 5.74
C ASP A 44 8.73 -23.57 4.80
N GLY A 45 9.33 -24.13 3.75
CA GLY A 45 8.66 -25.00 2.79
C GLY A 45 8.25 -24.34 1.49
N PHE A 46 8.53 -23.05 1.33
CA PHE A 46 8.49 -22.30 0.08
C PHE A 46 9.93 -22.11 -0.41
N GLY A 47 10.08 -21.71 -1.67
CA GLY A 47 11.41 -21.61 -2.27
C GLY A 47 11.57 -20.31 -3.03
N ASP A 48 12.82 -19.86 -3.13
CA ASP A 48 13.21 -18.55 -3.62
C ASP A 48 12.59 -18.23 -5.00
N SER A 49 11.70 -17.22 -5.02
CA SER A 49 11.03 -16.74 -6.23
C SER A 49 11.93 -15.97 -7.19
N TYR A 50 13.09 -15.50 -6.73
CA TYR A 50 14.06 -14.74 -7.52
C TYR A 50 15.15 -15.62 -8.15
N GLU A 51 15.25 -16.88 -7.73
CA GLU A 51 16.23 -17.81 -8.26
C GLU A 51 15.66 -18.77 -9.31
N ASN A 52 16.55 -19.27 -10.18
CA ASN A 52 16.16 -20.26 -11.18
C ASN A 52 16.10 -21.67 -10.58
N PRO A 53 15.12 -22.51 -10.98
CA PRO A 53 15.04 -23.86 -10.45
C PRO A 53 16.19 -24.74 -10.94
N VAL A 54 16.59 -25.69 -10.10
CA VAL A 54 17.39 -26.85 -10.50
C VAL A 54 16.46 -27.90 -11.10
N VAL A 55 16.74 -28.30 -12.34
CA VAL A 55 15.98 -29.35 -13.04
C VAL A 55 16.57 -30.73 -12.71
N ALA A 56 15.74 -31.64 -12.22
CA ALA A 56 16.16 -33.01 -11.90
C ALA A 56 15.13 -34.06 -12.34
N THR A 57 15.59 -35.28 -12.61
CA THR A 57 14.75 -36.41 -13.02
C THR A 57 14.27 -37.25 -11.83
N ASN A 58 14.72 -36.92 -10.61
CA ASN A 58 14.25 -37.54 -9.38
C ASN A 58 13.02 -36.78 -8.84
N ASN A 59 12.01 -37.53 -8.36
CA ASN A 59 10.83 -36.94 -7.74
C ASN A 59 11.06 -36.56 -6.25
N ASN A 60 12.25 -36.83 -5.73
CA ASN A 60 12.63 -36.46 -4.38
C ASN A 60 13.42 -35.16 -4.43
N ALA A 61 13.02 -34.20 -3.59
CA ALA A 61 13.71 -32.93 -3.45
C ALA A 61 15.19 -33.14 -3.11
N PRO A 62 16.11 -32.37 -3.72
CA PRO A 62 17.43 -32.14 -3.15
C PRO A 62 17.33 -31.57 -1.72
N SER A 63 18.40 -31.65 -0.93
CA SER A 63 18.40 -31.04 0.42
C SER A 63 18.29 -29.53 0.31
N ASN A 64 17.36 -28.93 1.06
CA ASN A 64 17.08 -27.48 1.08
C ASN A 64 16.53 -26.96 -0.25
N TYR A 65 15.65 -27.74 -0.88
CA TYR A 65 14.91 -27.33 -2.05
C TYR A 65 13.46 -27.79 -1.95
N VAL A 66 12.54 -27.02 -2.51
CA VAL A 66 11.12 -27.37 -2.60
C VAL A 66 10.57 -27.18 -4.02
N ARG A 67 9.33 -27.60 -4.23
CA ARG A 67 8.62 -27.49 -5.52
C ARG A 67 7.90 -26.16 -5.69
N ASP A 68 7.52 -25.56 -4.57
CA ASP A 68 6.86 -24.26 -4.55
C ASP A 68 7.94 -23.18 -4.65
N ASN A 69 7.70 -22.13 -5.42
CA ASN A 69 8.69 -21.09 -5.71
C ASN A 69 8.17 -19.69 -5.38
N SER A 70 7.23 -19.64 -4.44
CA SER A 70 6.45 -18.45 -4.15
C SER A 70 7.01 -17.63 -2.99
N ASP A 71 8.24 -17.94 -2.53
CA ASP A 71 8.88 -17.24 -1.43
C ASP A 71 9.54 -15.93 -1.92
N CYS A 72 9.10 -14.81 -1.36
CA CYS A 72 9.60 -13.47 -1.65
C CYS A 72 10.74 -13.03 -0.73
N ASP A 73 11.12 -13.81 0.29
CA ASP A 73 12.34 -13.67 1.11
C ASP A 73 12.80 -15.03 1.67
N ASP A 74 13.47 -15.83 0.82
CA ASP A 74 14.07 -17.14 1.16
C ASP A 74 15.14 -17.11 2.27
N SER A 75 15.39 -15.94 2.87
CA SER A 75 16.28 -15.79 4.02
C SER A 75 15.54 -15.68 5.36
N ASN A 76 14.22 -15.62 5.34
CA ASN A 76 13.37 -15.38 6.50
C ASN A 76 12.08 -16.22 6.50
N ALA A 77 12.12 -17.33 7.25
CA ALA A 77 11.02 -18.29 7.41
C ALA A 77 9.69 -17.76 8.01
N THR A 78 9.57 -16.45 8.25
CA THR A 78 8.31 -15.79 8.61
C THR A 78 7.66 -15.03 7.46
N ILE A 79 8.33 -14.92 6.32
CA ILE A 79 7.87 -14.25 5.10
C ILE A 79 7.65 -15.35 4.07
N TYR A 80 6.39 -15.66 3.78
CA TYR A 80 6.00 -16.74 2.88
C TYR A 80 4.53 -16.62 2.51
N PRO A 81 4.07 -17.26 1.41
CA PRO A 81 2.67 -17.26 1.02
C PRO A 81 1.69 -17.58 2.15
N GLU A 82 0.66 -16.74 2.31
CA GLU A 82 -0.35 -16.84 3.38
C GLU A 82 0.16 -16.53 4.80
N ALA A 83 1.36 -15.96 4.96
CA ALA A 83 1.76 -15.36 6.23
C ALA A 83 0.80 -14.23 6.64
N THR A 84 0.88 -13.79 7.89
CA THR A 84 0.04 -12.68 8.36
C THR A 84 0.82 -11.38 8.22
N GLU A 85 0.25 -10.44 7.47
CA GLU A 85 0.75 -9.07 7.36
C GLU A 85 0.97 -8.43 8.74
N ILE A 86 2.16 -7.86 8.91
CA ILE A 86 2.51 -7.02 10.03
C ILE A 86 2.31 -5.58 9.56
N PRO A 87 1.26 -4.89 10.03
CA PRO A 87 0.91 -3.61 9.46
C PRO A 87 1.99 -2.55 9.68
N ASP A 88 2.04 -1.60 8.76
CA ASP A 88 2.83 -0.38 8.83
C ASP A 88 4.36 -0.59 8.81
N ASN A 89 4.86 -1.67 8.18
CA ASN A 89 6.29 -1.99 8.15
C ASN A 89 6.97 -2.10 6.76
N THR A 90 6.24 -1.86 5.65
CA THR A 90 6.75 -1.91 4.25
C THR A 90 7.33 -3.25 3.79
N ILE A 91 7.14 -4.32 4.54
CA ILE A 91 7.47 -5.69 4.16
C ILE A 91 6.17 -6.33 3.67
N ASP A 92 6.27 -7.11 2.58
CA ASP A 92 5.19 -7.99 2.12
C ASP A 92 5.45 -9.34 2.79
N GLU A 93 4.72 -9.66 3.85
CA GLU A 93 4.96 -10.88 4.60
C GLU A 93 4.38 -12.10 3.89
N ASP A 94 3.26 -11.94 3.20
CA ASP A 94 2.52 -13.05 2.61
C ASP A 94 2.78 -13.25 1.11
N CYS A 95 3.75 -12.52 0.56
CA CYS A 95 4.24 -12.59 -0.81
C CYS A 95 3.14 -12.40 -1.86
N ASN A 96 2.16 -11.53 -1.59
CA ASN A 96 1.03 -11.26 -2.47
C ASN A 96 1.11 -9.91 -3.21
N ASP A 97 2.22 -9.18 -3.06
CA ASP A 97 2.48 -7.82 -3.55
C ASP A 97 1.59 -6.71 -2.92
N LEU A 98 0.91 -7.01 -1.81
CA LEU A 98 0.18 -6.06 -0.98
C LEU A 98 0.85 -5.92 0.37
N TYR A 99 0.53 -4.84 1.07
CA TYR A 99 1.11 -4.51 2.36
C TYR A 99 0.00 -4.22 3.36
N GLY A 100 0.18 -4.68 4.59
CA GLY A 100 -0.73 -4.37 5.69
C GLY A 100 -0.65 -2.90 6.11
N TYR A 101 -1.81 -2.23 6.13
CA TYR A 101 -1.95 -0.87 6.65
C TYR A 101 -3.00 -0.80 7.75
N THR A 102 -2.70 -0.07 8.82
CA THR A 102 -3.68 0.21 9.89
C THR A 102 -4.55 1.41 9.54
N PHE A 103 -5.87 1.21 9.56
CA PHE A 103 -6.86 2.27 9.40
C PHE A 103 -7.89 2.27 10.54
N TYR A 104 -8.58 3.39 10.67
CA TYR A 104 -9.70 3.61 11.58
C TYR A 104 -10.90 4.08 10.76
N ALA A 105 -12.13 3.74 11.18
CA ALA A 105 -13.31 4.20 10.48
C ALA A 105 -13.40 5.72 10.55
N ASP A 106 -13.73 6.36 9.43
CA ASP A 106 -14.01 7.79 9.29
C ASP A 106 -15.41 7.89 8.68
N LYS A 107 -16.42 7.88 9.54
CA LYS A 107 -17.82 7.67 9.16
C LYS A 107 -18.50 8.97 8.75
N ASP A 108 -18.04 10.11 9.25
CA ASP A 108 -18.56 11.42 8.87
C ASP A 108 -17.75 12.11 7.75
N GLY A 109 -16.56 11.61 7.44
CA GLY A 109 -15.77 12.00 6.28
C GLY A 109 -14.96 13.27 6.48
N ASP A 110 -14.53 13.57 7.70
CA ASP A 110 -13.71 14.75 7.99
C ASP A 110 -12.19 14.50 7.95
N GLY A 111 -11.78 13.23 7.76
CA GLY A 111 -10.39 12.80 7.65
C GLY A 111 -9.76 12.36 8.97
N PHE A 112 -10.51 12.38 10.07
CA PHE A 112 -10.14 11.79 11.35
C PHE A 112 -10.95 10.53 11.58
N GLY A 113 -10.28 9.52 12.14
CA GLY A 113 -10.93 8.23 12.37
C GLY A 113 -11.08 7.94 13.84
N ALA A 114 -11.96 7.02 14.16
CA ALA A 114 -12.17 6.52 15.51
C ALA A 114 -12.35 5.01 15.58
N GLY A 115 -12.03 4.45 16.75
CA GLY A 115 -12.51 3.15 17.19
C GLY A 115 -11.50 2.02 17.05
N SER A 116 -11.96 0.84 16.65
CA SER A 116 -11.06 -0.33 16.55
C SER A 116 -10.28 -0.28 15.24
N PRO A 117 -8.96 -0.54 15.26
CA PRO A 117 -8.17 -0.56 14.05
C PRO A 117 -8.65 -1.69 13.12
N VAL A 118 -8.63 -1.40 11.83
CA VAL A 118 -8.88 -2.35 10.73
C VAL A 118 -7.60 -2.45 9.92
N ILE A 119 -7.12 -3.67 9.70
CA ILE A 119 -5.98 -3.93 8.82
C ILE A 119 -6.52 -4.22 7.43
N LEU A 120 -6.02 -3.49 6.44
CA LEU A 120 -6.33 -3.70 5.03
C LEU A 120 -5.02 -3.88 4.25
N ASP A 121 -5.03 -4.82 3.32
CA ASP A 121 -3.90 -5.08 2.43
C ASP A 121 -4.06 -4.22 1.18
N LEU A 122 -3.08 -3.36 0.90
CA LEU A 122 -3.11 -2.42 -0.22
C LEU A 122 -1.79 -2.40 -0.98
N ASP A 123 -1.83 -1.93 -2.23
CA ASP A 123 -0.63 -1.62 -3.00
C ASP A 123 0.23 -0.56 -2.30
N LEU A 124 1.56 -0.67 -2.43
CA LEU A 124 2.48 0.34 -1.91
C LEU A 124 2.18 1.72 -2.50
N GLY A 125 1.87 2.68 -1.62
CA GLY A 125 1.54 4.05 -2.02
C GLY A 125 0.11 4.24 -2.50
N ALA A 126 -0.79 3.30 -2.23
CA ALA A 126 -2.22 3.49 -2.37
C ALA A 126 -2.69 4.70 -1.53
N ASN A 127 -3.74 5.38 -2.00
CA ASN A 127 -4.42 6.39 -1.19
C ASN A 127 -5.23 5.72 -0.08
N THR A 128 -5.45 6.43 1.01
CA THR A 128 -6.40 6.04 2.06
C THR A 128 -7.77 5.69 1.44
N PRO A 129 -8.34 4.51 1.73
CA PRO A 129 -9.67 4.15 1.24
C PRO A 129 -10.77 5.08 1.75
N ASP A 130 -11.86 5.22 0.97
CA ASP A 130 -13.03 5.99 1.39
C ASP A 130 -13.61 5.47 2.72
N ASN A 131 -14.03 6.39 3.60
CA ASN A 131 -14.56 6.13 4.95
C ASN A 131 -13.54 5.55 5.94
N TYR A 132 -12.25 5.75 5.69
CA TYR A 132 -11.17 5.39 6.60
C TYR A 132 -10.20 6.56 6.76
N ALA A 133 -9.58 6.63 7.94
CA ALA A 133 -8.47 7.52 8.24
C ALA A 133 -7.27 6.71 8.77
N THR A 134 -6.08 7.30 8.69
CA THR A 134 -4.83 6.70 9.19
C THR A 134 -4.56 7.04 10.66
N ASN A 135 -5.54 7.61 11.36
CA ASN A 135 -5.43 8.09 12.74
C ASN A 135 -6.67 7.71 13.55
N ASP A 136 -6.51 7.57 14.87
CA ASP A 136 -7.58 7.31 15.86
C ASP A 136 -7.75 8.56 16.72
N ALA A 137 -8.01 9.70 16.09
CA ALA A 137 -7.97 11.00 16.74
C ALA A 137 -9.36 11.67 16.82
N ASP A 138 -10.38 11.08 16.21
CA ASP A 138 -11.74 11.60 16.30
C ASP A 138 -12.44 11.12 17.59
N CYS A 139 -13.04 12.08 18.29
CA CYS A 139 -13.81 11.85 19.50
C CYS A 139 -15.34 11.74 19.26
N ASP A 140 -15.84 12.12 18.08
CA ASP A 140 -17.23 11.94 17.63
C ASP A 140 -17.35 11.68 16.12
N ASP A 141 -17.03 10.44 15.71
CA ASP A 141 -17.10 9.86 14.34
C ASP A 141 -18.52 9.83 13.72
N ASP A 142 -19.47 10.55 14.29
CA ASP A 142 -20.81 10.79 13.75
C ASP A 142 -21.02 12.26 13.35
N ASN A 143 -20.02 13.13 13.55
CA ASN A 143 -20.13 14.57 13.38
C ASN A 143 -18.82 15.25 12.95
N ALA A 144 -18.68 15.46 11.63
CA ALA A 144 -17.54 16.09 10.95
C ALA A 144 -17.15 17.51 11.41
N ALA A 145 -17.89 18.11 12.35
CA ALA A 145 -17.55 19.38 12.97
C ALA A 145 -16.81 19.22 14.31
N ILE A 146 -16.66 17.99 14.81
CA ILE A 146 -15.96 17.64 16.04
C ILE A 146 -14.77 16.79 15.65
N ASN A 147 -13.57 17.37 15.66
CA ASN A 147 -12.33 16.68 15.29
C ASN A 147 -11.11 17.49 15.75
N PRO A 148 -9.89 16.90 15.73
CA PRO A 148 -8.65 17.56 16.13
C PRO A 148 -8.31 18.92 15.52
N LEU A 149 -8.95 19.30 14.40
CA LEU A 149 -8.73 20.59 13.73
C LEU A 149 -9.90 21.56 13.87
N ALA A 150 -10.96 21.18 14.58
CA ALA A 150 -12.07 22.08 14.87
C ALA A 150 -11.67 23.15 15.89
N ASP A 151 -12.32 24.31 15.82
CA ASP A 151 -12.23 25.32 16.86
C ASP A 151 -13.19 24.99 18.02
N GLU A 152 -12.76 25.21 19.25
CA GLU A 152 -13.59 25.08 20.44
C GLU A 152 -14.76 26.08 20.45
N ILE A 153 -15.99 25.60 20.65
CA ILE A 153 -17.19 26.44 20.74
C ILE A 153 -17.57 26.62 22.20
N ALA A 154 -17.08 27.72 22.79
CA ALA A 154 -17.33 28.05 24.20
C ALA A 154 -18.80 27.91 24.66
N GLY A 155 -19.02 27.00 25.59
CA GLY A 155 -20.27 26.83 26.34
C GLY A 155 -21.28 25.91 25.66
N ASN A 156 -20.88 25.11 24.67
CA ASN A 156 -21.70 24.04 24.10
C ASN A 156 -21.60 22.74 24.93
N GLY A 157 -20.57 22.61 25.79
CA GLY A 157 -20.33 21.44 26.63
C GLY A 157 -19.75 20.23 25.88
N ILE A 158 -19.16 20.46 24.70
CA ILE A 158 -18.52 19.47 23.83
C ILE A 158 -17.01 19.79 23.81
N ASP A 159 -16.21 18.76 23.61
CA ASP A 159 -14.79 18.87 23.26
C ASP A 159 -14.76 18.84 21.72
N ASP A 160 -14.95 20.01 21.12
CA ASP A 160 -15.11 20.14 19.66
C ASP A 160 -13.79 19.80 18.96
N ASN A 161 -12.66 20.14 19.58
CA ASN A 161 -11.34 19.94 19.00
C ASN A 161 -10.65 18.63 19.43
N CYS A 162 -11.35 17.76 20.16
CA CYS A 162 -10.86 16.48 20.66
C CYS A 162 -9.51 16.54 21.43
N ASP A 163 -9.20 17.66 22.08
CA ASP A 163 -7.95 17.83 22.84
C ASP A 163 -8.05 17.34 24.30
N GLY A 164 -9.25 16.94 24.72
CA GLY A 164 -9.59 16.48 26.06
C GLY A 164 -10.08 17.58 27.01
N ASN A 165 -10.15 18.85 26.57
CA ASN A 165 -10.59 19.99 27.37
C ASN A 165 -11.89 20.60 26.83
N ILE A 166 -13.00 20.25 27.49
CA ILE A 166 -14.32 20.78 27.15
C ILE A 166 -14.40 22.31 27.36
N ASP A 167 -14.87 23.02 26.33
CA ASP A 167 -15.15 24.47 26.33
C ASP A 167 -13.92 25.34 26.67
N VAL A 168 -12.70 24.87 26.40
CA VAL A 168 -11.46 25.64 26.64
C VAL A 168 -10.98 26.30 25.36
N VAL A 169 -11.47 27.52 25.12
CA VAL A 169 -11.01 28.33 23.99
C VAL A 169 -9.61 28.90 24.26
N GLU A 170 -8.67 28.58 23.37
CA GLU A 170 -7.37 29.23 23.32
C GLU A 170 -7.48 30.63 22.73
N TYR A 171 -6.88 31.60 23.40
CA TYR A 171 -6.77 32.96 22.93
C TYR A 171 -5.31 33.32 22.74
N TYR A 172 -5.03 34.15 21.74
CA TYR A 172 -3.74 34.70 21.41
C TYR A 172 -3.75 36.22 21.60
N ILE A 173 -2.60 36.78 21.96
CA ILE A 173 -2.43 38.22 22.12
C ILE A 173 -2.61 38.88 20.75
N ASP A 174 -3.45 39.92 20.71
CA ASP A 174 -3.67 40.84 19.59
C ASP A 174 -3.34 42.23 20.13
N ALA A 175 -2.09 42.67 19.95
CA ALA A 175 -1.52 43.82 20.63
C ALA A 175 -1.70 45.13 19.86
N ASP A 176 -1.88 45.09 18.55
CA ASP A 176 -2.22 46.27 17.73
C ASP A 176 -3.73 46.40 17.43
N GLY A 177 -4.51 45.33 17.58
CA GLY A 177 -5.97 45.34 17.51
C GLY A 177 -6.54 45.13 16.11
N ASP A 178 -5.80 44.50 15.20
CA ASP A 178 -6.22 44.27 13.82
C ASP A 178 -7.08 42.99 13.64
N GLY A 179 -7.12 42.14 14.67
CA GLY A 179 -7.89 40.90 14.71
C GLY A 179 -7.07 39.62 14.44
N TYR A 180 -5.76 39.74 14.23
CA TYR A 180 -4.82 38.63 14.09
C TYR A 180 -3.93 38.54 15.32
N GLY A 181 -3.69 37.32 15.78
CA GLY A 181 -2.96 37.10 17.04
C GLY A 181 -1.54 36.69 16.80
N SER A 182 -0.65 37.01 17.74
CA SER A 182 0.70 36.44 17.77
C SER A 182 0.72 34.97 18.19
N THR A 183 1.90 34.36 18.12
CA THR A 183 2.17 33.04 18.70
C THR A 183 2.10 32.98 20.24
N ALA A 184 1.83 34.09 20.92
CA ALA A 184 1.78 34.16 22.37
C ALA A 184 0.35 34.02 22.91
N PHE A 185 0.15 33.07 23.83
CA PHE A 185 -1.15 32.86 24.49
C PHE A 185 -1.58 34.08 25.34
N ALA A 186 -2.86 34.41 25.26
CA ALA A 186 -3.54 35.36 26.11
C ALA A 186 -4.30 34.65 27.24
N ALA A 187 -4.24 35.22 28.45
CA ALA A 187 -4.76 34.55 29.65
C ALA A 187 -6.29 34.60 29.83
N ALA A 188 -7.00 35.45 29.08
CA ALA A 188 -8.45 35.63 29.27
C ALA A 188 -9.19 36.29 28.11
N GLN A 189 -8.50 37.13 27.31
CA GLN A 189 -9.07 37.83 26.17
C GLN A 189 -8.00 38.00 25.09
N GLY A 190 -8.41 37.83 23.84
CA GLY A 190 -7.56 37.90 22.66
C GLY A 190 -8.35 37.46 21.44
N VAL A 191 -7.65 37.03 20.40
CA VAL A 191 -8.23 36.43 19.19
C VAL A 191 -7.94 34.93 19.16
N THR A 192 -8.67 34.14 18.37
CA THR A 192 -8.55 32.67 18.33
C THR A 192 -7.60 32.17 17.24
N ASN A 193 -6.80 33.07 16.66
CA ASN A 193 -5.83 32.76 15.63
C ASN A 193 -4.44 33.27 16.07
N ASN A 194 -3.38 32.69 15.53
CA ASN A 194 -1.99 32.98 15.92
C ASN A 194 -1.09 33.27 14.71
N ILE A 195 -1.69 33.86 13.68
CA ILE A 195 -1.14 33.95 12.32
C ILE A 195 -0.47 35.29 12.02
N ASP A 196 -0.39 36.19 13.00
CA ASP A 196 0.30 37.47 12.86
C ASP A 196 1.82 37.35 13.02
N CYS A 197 2.56 37.85 12.02
CA CYS A 197 4.01 37.89 11.98
C CYS A 197 4.63 39.17 12.61
N ASP A 198 3.85 40.25 12.82
CA ASP A 198 4.23 41.44 13.60
C ASP A 198 3.03 42.05 14.33
N ASP A 199 2.67 41.43 15.46
CA ASP A 199 1.62 41.80 16.44
C ASP A 199 1.84 43.17 17.13
N THR A 200 2.67 44.04 16.56
CA THR A 200 2.85 45.42 17.00
C THR A 200 2.48 46.45 15.93
N ASN A 201 2.04 46.00 14.76
CA ASN A 201 1.76 46.81 13.60
C ASN A 201 0.54 46.31 12.80
N ASP A 202 -0.58 47.02 12.92
CA ASP A 202 -1.88 46.72 12.28
C ASP A 202 -1.90 46.76 10.74
N GLU A 203 -0.76 47.06 10.10
CA GLU A 203 -0.58 46.96 8.64
C GLU A 203 0.14 45.68 8.21
N ILE A 204 0.66 44.87 9.14
CA ILE A 204 1.38 43.62 8.88
C ILE A 204 0.57 42.48 9.49
N HIS A 205 -0.14 41.73 8.64
CA HIS A 205 -0.99 40.64 9.07
C HIS A 205 -1.40 39.78 7.88
N PRO A 206 -1.90 38.55 8.10
CA PRO A 206 -2.47 37.73 7.04
C PRO A 206 -3.47 38.51 6.18
N TYR A 207 -3.28 38.41 4.86
CA TYR A 207 -4.08 39.12 3.85
C TYR A 207 -3.89 40.64 3.78
N ALA A 208 -2.88 41.21 4.45
CA ALA A 208 -2.49 42.58 4.17
C ALA A 208 -2.12 42.71 2.69
N GLN A 209 -2.29 43.92 2.14
CA GLN A 209 -1.61 44.22 0.91
C GLN A 209 -0.17 44.54 1.28
N GLU A 210 0.67 43.59 0.94
CA GLU A 210 2.11 43.55 0.98
C GLU A 210 2.66 44.85 0.27
N LYS A 211 3.92 45.24 0.37
CA LYS A 211 4.41 46.54 -0.15
C LYS A 211 5.88 46.38 -0.48
N ASN A 212 6.40 47.06 -1.50
CA ASN A 212 7.85 47.10 -1.78
C ASN A 212 8.61 47.91 -0.70
N ASN A 213 8.73 47.34 0.50
CA ASN A 213 9.27 47.93 1.72
C ASN A 213 10.32 46.98 2.37
N GLY A 214 10.48 45.75 1.88
CA GLY A 214 11.38 44.73 2.39
C GLY A 214 10.86 44.00 3.63
N ILE A 215 9.56 44.04 3.87
CA ILE A 215 8.82 43.37 4.93
C ILE A 215 7.81 42.44 4.26
N ASP A 216 7.59 41.28 4.86
CA ASP A 216 6.47 40.39 4.55
C ASP A 216 5.22 41.00 5.23
N ASP A 217 4.53 41.96 4.59
CA ASP A 217 3.34 42.55 5.23
C ASP A 217 2.17 41.55 5.34
N ASP A 218 2.07 40.51 4.50
CA ASP A 218 0.92 39.60 4.47
C ASP A 218 1.14 38.24 5.16
N CYS A 219 2.31 38.07 5.77
CA CYS A 219 2.71 36.94 6.58
C CYS A 219 2.65 35.59 5.83
N ASP A 220 2.82 35.57 4.51
CA ASP A 220 2.83 34.33 3.70
C ASP A 220 4.22 33.67 3.63
N GLY A 221 5.25 34.33 4.18
CA GLY A 221 6.63 33.88 4.21
C GLY A 221 7.45 34.27 2.97
N LEU A 222 6.86 35.02 2.05
CA LEU A 222 7.53 35.70 0.94
C LEU A 222 7.70 37.18 1.30
N ILE A 223 8.53 37.89 0.53
CA ILE A 223 8.80 39.30 0.79
C ILE A 223 8.62 40.03 -0.54
N ASP A 224 7.84 41.10 -0.48
CA ASP A 224 7.53 42.00 -1.59
C ASP A 224 6.97 41.25 -2.83
N GLU A 225 6.22 40.15 -2.70
CA GLU A 225 5.63 39.44 -3.85
C GLU A 225 4.38 40.13 -4.40
N GLY A 226 4.32 40.29 -5.72
CA GLY A 226 3.14 40.91 -6.33
C GLY A 226 3.02 42.44 -6.17
N TYR A 227 4.05 43.12 -5.63
CA TYR A 227 4.21 44.59 -5.67
C TYR A 227 4.73 45.17 -6.98
#